data_AF-M8AA36-F1
#
_entry.id   AF-M8AA36-F1
#
_cell.length_a   1.000
_cell.length_b   1.000
_cell.length_c   1.000
_cell.angle_alpha   90.00
_cell.angle_beta   90.00
_cell.angle_gamma   90.00
#
_symmetry.space_group_name_H-M   'P 1'
#
loop_
_entity.id
_entity.type
_entity.pdbx_description
1 polymer ?
#
loop_
_entity_poly.entity_id
_entity_poly.type
_entity_poly.pdbx_seq_one_letter_code
_entity_poly.pdbx_strand_id
1 'polypeptide(L)' 'MALDLGDLDLLGAFSGSVANLTFMRRLHLPGNRLHGAVPSALGHLREHSWLPGAWKGLLV' A
#
# COMPACT_ATOMS: atom_id res chain seq x y z
N MET A 1 -5.99 -8.71 10.78
CA MET A 1 -6.50 -9.03 9.44
C MET A 1 -5.52 -8.50 8.40
N ALA A 2 -5.23 -9.27 7.35
CA ALA A 2 -4.27 -8.93 6.30
C ALA A 2 -4.96 -9.03 4.94
N LEU A 3 -4.59 -8.16 4.01
CA LEU A 3 -5.03 -8.21 2.62
C LEU A 3 -3.81 -8.46 1.73
N ASP A 4 -3.90 -9.51 0.93
CA ASP A 4 -2.86 -9.91 0.00
C ASP A 4 -3.37 -9.74 -1.43
N LEU A 5 -2.64 -8.94 -2.19
CA LEU A 5 -2.94 -8.52 -3.55
C LEU A 5 -1.64 -8.48 -4.37
N GLY A 6 -0.64 -9.31 -4.03
CA GLY A 6 0.62 -9.39 -4.76
C GLY A 6 0.47 -9.90 -6.20
N ASP A 7 1.31 -9.40 -7.10
CA ASP A 7 1.45 -9.87 -8.49
C ASP A 7 0.14 -9.85 -9.32
N LEU A 8 -0.73 -8.86 -9.06
CA LEU A 8 -2.01 -8.70 -9.77
C LEU A 8 -1.96 -7.67 -10.91
N ASP A 9 -0.76 -7.21 -11.29
CA ASP A 9 -0.56 -6.15 -12.30
C ASP A 9 -1.42 -4.89 -12.03
N LEU A 10 -1.71 -4.59 -10.76
CA LEU A 10 -2.51 -3.43 -10.39
C LEU A 10 -1.78 -2.15 -10.83
N LEU A 11 -2.47 -1.34 -11.63
CA LEU A 11 -1.98 -0.10 -12.21
C LEU A 11 -2.68 1.09 -11.55
N GLY A 12 -1.99 2.23 -11.48
CA GLY A 12 -2.55 3.47 -10.93
C GLY A 12 -2.15 3.75 -9.49
N ALA A 13 -2.80 4.73 -8.87
CA ALA A 13 -2.54 5.13 -7.49
C ALA A 13 -3.38 4.32 -6.50
N PHE A 14 -2.92 4.30 -5.24
CA PHE A 14 -3.72 3.82 -4.13
C PHE A 14 -5.03 4.61 -4.06
N SER A 15 -6.15 3.91 -4.25
CA SER A 15 -7.45 4.51 -3.99
C SER A 15 -7.62 4.74 -2.48
N GLY A 16 -8.12 5.91 -2.10
CA GLY A 16 -8.44 6.23 -0.70
C GLY A 16 -9.42 5.23 -0.06
N SER A 17 -10.15 4.43 -0.86
CA SER A 17 -11.00 3.34 -0.38
C SER A 17 -10.23 2.24 0.34
N VAL A 18 -8.99 1.93 -0.09
CA VAL A 18 -8.11 0.98 0.62
C VAL A 18 -7.68 1.55 1.98
N ALA A 19 -7.62 2.87 2.10
CA ALA A 19 -7.34 3.55 3.36
C ALA A 19 -8.53 3.54 4.34
N ASN A 20 -9.74 3.28 3.85
CA ASN A 20 -10.93 3.16 4.69
C ASN A 20 -11.05 1.77 5.39
N LEU A 21 -10.10 0.88 5.14
CA LEU A 21 -10.00 -0.43 5.79
C LEU A 21 -9.31 -0.28 7.16
N THR A 22 -10.04 0.28 8.13
CA THR A 22 -9.53 0.63 9.47
C THR A 22 -9.16 -0.57 10.33
N PHE A 23 -9.73 -1.75 10.08
CA PHE A 23 -9.42 -2.99 10.81
C PHE A 23 -8.18 -3.73 10.26
N MET A 24 -7.65 -3.28 9.13
CA MET A 24 -6.56 -3.94 8.45
C MET A 24 -5.24 -3.57 9.10
N ARG A 25 -4.37 -4.57 9.32
CA ARG A 25 -3.04 -4.36 9.93
C ARG A 25 -1.90 -4.55 8.94
N ARG A 26 -2.15 -5.30 7.87
CA ARG A 26 -1.15 -5.67 6.86
C ARG A 26 -1.75 -5.59 5.47
N LEU A 27 -0.97 -5.05 4.55
CA LEU A 27 -1.32 -4.98 3.14
C LEU A 27 -0.09 -5.38 2.32
N HIS A 28 -0.27 -6.38 1.47
CA HIS A 28 0.76 -6.96 0.62
C HIS A 28 0.38 -6.67 -0.84
N LEU A 29 1.19 -5.88 -1.53
CA LEU A 29 0.99 -5.53 -2.94
C LEU A 29 2.31 -5.58 -3.75
N PRO A 30 3.31 -6.42 -3.41
CA PRO A 30 4.50 -6.49 -4.25
C PRO A 30 4.14 -6.99 -5.64
N GLY A 31 4.99 -6.71 -6.63
CA GLY A 31 4.74 -7.13 -8.01
C GLY A 31 3.62 -6.37 -8.73
N ASN A 32 3.02 -5.36 -8.10
CA ASN A 32 2.08 -4.46 -8.78
C ASN A 32 2.79 -3.23 -9.36
N ARG A 33 2.12 -2.60 -10.33
CA ARG A 33 2.59 -1.40 -11.03
C ARG A 33 1.90 -0.14 -10.49
N LEU A 34 1.76 -0.07 -9.16
CA LEU A 34 1.16 1.06 -8.47
C LEU A 34 2.12 2.26 -8.48
N HIS A 35 1.58 3.45 -8.70
CA HIS A 35 2.33 4.70 -8.78
C HIS A 35 1.57 5.86 -8.13
N GLY A 36 2.27 6.90 -7.65
CA GLY A 36 1.64 8.05 -7.00
C GLY A 36 1.54 7.91 -5.48
N ALA A 37 1.20 9.00 -4.80
CA ALA A 37 1.39 9.15 -3.35
C ALA A 37 0.68 8.04 -2.56
N VAL A 38 1.35 7.52 -1.53
CA VAL A 38 0.73 6.65 -0.54
C VAL A 38 -0.23 7.51 0.30
N PRO A 39 -1.52 7.16 0.39
CA PRO A 39 -2.47 7.87 1.22
C PRO A 39 -1.96 7.89 2.66
N SER A 40 -1.89 9.06 3.29
CA SER A 40 -1.58 9.21 4.71
C SER A 40 -2.55 8.43 5.60
N ALA A 41 -3.77 8.20 5.12
CA ALA A 41 -4.76 7.33 5.74
C ALA A 41 -4.39 5.83 5.75
N LEU A 42 -3.29 5.40 5.13
CA LEU A 42 -2.70 4.07 5.32
C LEU A 42 -1.61 4.05 6.41
N GLY A 43 -1.37 5.17 7.07
CA GLY A 43 -0.38 5.30 8.16
C GLY A 43 -0.69 4.44 9.40
N HIS A 44 -1.92 3.93 9.55
CA HIS A 44 -2.27 2.98 10.61
C HIS A 44 -1.80 1.55 10.34
N LEU A 45 -1.37 1.23 9.10
CA LEU A 45 -0.87 -0.09 8.74
C LEU A 45 0.53 -0.30 9.32
N ARG A 46 0.64 -1.24 10.28
CA ARG A 46 1.92 -1.58 10.94
C ARG A 46 2.89 -2.31 10.02
N GLU A 47 2.39 -3.05 9.04
CA GLU A 47 3.23 -3.75 8.06
C GLU A 47 2.72 -3.45 6.64
N HIS A 48 3.62 -2.88 5.85
CA HIS A 48 3.32 -2.44 4.50
C HIS A 48 4.37 -2.96 3.52
N SER A 49 3.96 -3.88 2.65
CA SER A 49 4.84 -4.56 1.69
C SER A 49 4.35 -4.25 0.28
N TRP A 50 4.40 -2.97 -0.08
CA TRP A 50 3.99 -2.47 -1.41
C TRP A 50 4.96 -1.44 -1.98
N LEU A 51 5.92 -0.95 -1.18
CA LEU A 51 6.80 0.14 -1.57
C LEU A 51 7.88 -0.35 -2.53
N PRO A 52 7.96 0.19 -3.76
CA PRO A 52 9.17 0.09 -4.57
C PRO A 52 10.32 0.71 -3.78
N GLY A 53 11.54 0.17 -3.86
CA GLY A 53 12.69 0.62 -3.05
C GLY A 53 12.97 2.14 -3.06
N ALA A 54 12.50 2.85 -4.09
CA ALA A 54 12.59 4.32 -4.21
C ALA A 54 11.74 5.11 -3.19
N TRP A 55 10.72 4.51 -2.58
CA TRP A 55 9.80 5.18 -1.66
C TRP A 55 10.20 5.07 -0.20
N LYS A 56 11.15 4.18 0.12
CA LYS A 56 11.67 3.96 1.48
C LYS A 56 12.32 5.19 2.11
N GLY A 57 12.72 6.19 1.31
CA GLY A 57 13.34 7.44 1.80
C GLY A 57 12.41 8.65 1.88
N LEU A 58 11.14 8.51 1.48
CA LEU A 58 10.14 9.59 1.46
C LEU A 58 9.15 9.55 2.63
N LEU A 59 9.21 8.49 3.44
CA LEU A 59 8.48 8.38 4.69
C LEU A 59 9.43 8.78 5.83
N VAL A 60 9.39 10.06 6.19
CA VAL A 60 9.85 10.58 7.48
C VAL A 60 8.76 10.37 8.51
#